data_AF-A0A358R0S2-F1
#
_entry.id   AF-A0A358R0S2-F1
#
_cell.length_a   1.000
_cell.length_b   1.000
_cell.length_c   1.000
_cell.angle_alpha   90.00
_cell.angle_beta   90.00
_cell.angle_gamma   90.00
#
_symmetry.space_group_name_H-M   'P 1'
#
loop_
_entity.id
_entity.type
_entity.pdbx_description
1 polymer ?
#
loop_
_entity_poly.entity_id
_entity_poly.type
_entity_poly.pdbx_seq_one_letter_code
_entity_poly.pdbx_strand_id
1 'polypeptide(L)'
;MPAERKTKWENISDKPFVDVRDFGAKGNNVHDDTIFLQFAIDSSPEGSLIYVPQPPVAYKITKPLVLRNRRLMGGGMKGTKILQHTPAADVLIAGGRISISDLILGHHETPVGVSVPNGTGIKVDRIMDGSTIERIELLHNTCGIYCNEPVTETINYIFSTTIKDIRFYNFNHAAMDLRGYNGGITGCVLSNLYATNSESTYGGATYGFYFSSCSEMTANQLNVEQGRYNMGIVVISCDNFLMNSIHFEGYTPAQTEKAFFVVDGIHTKVVQINGVTIQTCIFDGDLASNYGILNIGQSPEVFMNGLVTRDNIRTNGATVRRFIGESSVSKGAAIRARGFKIIDSIVNYGDLNIDKSALPVLREYNDSRYYWEINEKKNLTGTAAPVRGNWGVGDTVWNTNPVAGGYLGWVCTAAGTPGTWKAFGLIAT
;
A
#
# COMPACT_ATOMS: atom_id res chain seq x y z
N MET A 1 51.19 -41.76 -22.61
CA MET A 1 50.79 -40.44 -22.11
C MET A 1 49.42 -40.62 -21.48
N PRO A 2 49.23 -40.40 -20.17
CA PRO A 2 47.92 -40.57 -19.56
C PRO A 2 47.03 -39.40 -19.99
N ALA A 3 45.83 -39.73 -20.47
CA ALA A 3 44.82 -38.77 -20.91
C ALA A 3 44.48 -37.77 -19.80
N GLU A 4 44.54 -36.49 -20.14
CA GLU A 4 44.17 -35.39 -19.28
C GLU A 4 42.73 -35.56 -18.80
N ARG A 5 42.54 -35.58 -17.47
CA ARG A 5 41.25 -35.33 -16.84
C ARG A 5 40.84 -33.90 -17.18
N LYS A 6 40.01 -33.74 -18.21
CA LYS A 6 39.22 -32.51 -18.38
C LYS A 6 38.40 -32.32 -17.11
N THR A 7 38.67 -31.25 -16.38
CA THR A 7 37.91 -30.86 -15.20
C THR A 7 36.49 -30.49 -15.64
N LYS A 8 35.51 -30.77 -14.80
CA LYS A 8 34.06 -30.72 -15.08
C LYS A 8 33.50 -29.30 -15.40
N TRP A 9 34.34 -28.33 -15.75
CA TRP A 9 34.07 -26.91 -15.66
C TRP A 9 34.33 -26.12 -16.94
N GLU A 10 34.79 -26.75 -18.02
CA GLU A 10 35.11 -26.05 -19.28
C GLU A 10 33.90 -25.71 -20.17
N ASN A 11 32.67 -26.12 -19.84
CA ASN A 11 31.49 -25.93 -20.72
C ASN A 11 30.39 -25.01 -20.13
N ILE A 12 30.72 -24.08 -19.24
CA ILE A 12 29.76 -23.01 -18.84
C ILE A 12 29.63 -21.96 -19.96
N SER A 13 30.60 -21.83 -20.87
CA SER A 13 30.63 -20.81 -21.92
C SER A 13 29.60 -20.97 -23.04
N ASP A 14 29.01 -22.16 -23.21
CA ASP A 14 28.14 -22.46 -24.36
C ASP A 14 26.64 -22.39 -24.02
N LYS A 15 26.29 -22.22 -22.75
CA LYS A 15 24.89 -22.13 -22.32
C LYS A 15 24.47 -20.66 -22.23
N PRO A 16 23.28 -20.28 -22.74
CA PRO A 16 22.78 -18.91 -22.63
C PRO A 16 22.40 -18.50 -21.19
N PHE A 17 22.55 -19.40 -20.22
CA PHE A 17 22.24 -19.21 -18.80
C PHE A 17 23.09 -20.13 -17.91
N VAL A 18 23.14 -19.78 -16.62
CA VAL A 18 23.79 -20.53 -15.54
C VAL A 18 22.73 -21.37 -14.81
N ASP A 19 22.77 -22.69 -14.94
CA ASP A 19 21.82 -23.61 -14.28
C ASP A 19 22.34 -23.99 -12.88
N VAL A 20 21.56 -23.74 -11.83
CA VAL A 20 21.99 -24.02 -10.45
C VAL A 20 22.27 -25.50 -10.16
N ARG A 21 21.72 -26.43 -10.95
CA ARG A 21 21.99 -27.87 -10.79
C ARG A 21 23.41 -28.25 -11.18
N ASP A 22 24.03 -27.49 -12.10
CA ASP A 22 25.42 -27.70 -12.50
C ASP A 22 26.39 -27.47 -11.33
N PHE A 23 25.97 -26.67 -10.34
CA PHE A 23 26.70 -26.39 -9.11
C PHE A 23 26.41 -27.36 -7.98
N GLY A 24 25.31 -28.14 -8.07
CA GLY A 24 24.99 -29.19 -7.09
C GLY A 24 23.66 -29.02 -6.35
N ALA A 25 22.88 -27.96 -6.64
CA ALA A 25 21.57 -27.75 -6.04
C ALA A 25 20.62 -28.93 -6.35
N LYS A 26 19.86 -29.38 -5.33
CA LYS A 26 19.04 -30.60 -5.36
C LYS A 26 17.54 -30.34 -5.38
N GLY A 27 17.06 -29.32 -4.68
CA GLY A 27 15.63 -28.98 -4.67
C GLY A 27 14.74 -30.03 -3.97
N ASN A 28 15.29 -30.81 -3.03
CA ASN A 28 14.56 -31.87 -2.34
C ASN A 28 14.02 -31.47 -0.95
N ASN A 29 14.14 -30.19 -0.58
CA ASN A 29 13.74 -29.62 0.72
C ASN A 29 14.41 -30.26 1.96
N VAL A 30 15.45 -31.08 1.77
CA VAL A 30 16.23 -31.71 2.84
C VAL A 30 17.67 -31.23 2.79
N HIS A 31 18.27 -31.33 1.59
CA HIS A 31 19.58 -30.79 1.27
C HIS A 31 19.53 -29.26 1.31
N ASP A 32 20.44 -28.65 2.06
CA ASP A 32 20.59 -27.21 2.09
C ASP A 32 21.28 -26.74 0.80
N ASP A 33 20.51 -26.11 -0.07
CA ASP A 33 20.92 -25.65 -1.38
C ASP A 33 21.60 -24.27 -1.35
N THR A 34 21.66 -23.61 -0.17
CA THR A 34 22.14 -22.22 -0.01
C THR A 34 23.46 -21.96 -0.73
N ILE A 35 24.50 -22.76 -0.43
CA ILE A 35 25.85 -22.51 -0.96
C ILE A 35 25.91 -22.73 -2.47
N PHE A 36 25.09 -23.64 -3.01
CA PHE A 36 25.11 -24.00 -4.41
C PHE A 36 24.38 -22.96 -5.26
N LEU A 37 23.25 -22.46 -4.76
CA LEU A 37 22.53 -21.34 -5.35
C LEU A 37 23.38 -20.06 -5.32
N GLN A 38 23.98 -19.74 -4.18
CA GLN A 38 24.82 -18.54 -4.05
C GLN A 38 26.06 -18.63 -4.94
N PHE A 39 26.72 -19.78 -4.99
CA PHE A 39 27.90 -19.95 -5.83
C PHE A 39 27.58 -19.85 -7.32
N ALA A 40 26.40 -20.31 -7.78
CA ALA A 40 25.94 -20.08 -9.15
C ALA A 40 25.75 -18.58 -9.46
N ILE A 41 25.23 -17.80 -8.49
CA ILE A 41 25.09 -16.34 -8.63
C ILE A 41 26.48 -15.68 -8.69
N ASP A 42 27.34 -15.97 -7.73
CA ASP A 42 28.64 -15.28 -7.56
C ASP A 42 29.65 -15.60 -8.67
N SER A 43 29.61 -16.83 -9.20
CA SER A 43 30.50 -17.24 -10.30
C SER A 43 30.05 -16.73 -11.67
N SER A 44 28.87 -16.12 -11.77
CA SER A 44 28.34 -15.60 -13.02
C SER A 44 28.78 -14.14 -13.28
N PRO A 45 29.14 -13.79 -14.53
CA PRO A 45 29.31 -12.40 -14.93
C PRO A 45 28.05 -11.56 -14.67
N GLU A 46 28.20 -10.25 -14.45
CA GLU A 46 27.05 -9.34 -14.38
C GLU A 46 26.21 -9.42 -15.66
N GLY A 47 24.89 -9.25 -15.53
CA GLY A 47 23.90 -9.40 -16.60
C GLY A 47 23.49 -10.85 -16.92
N SER A 48 24.24 -11.84 -16.40
CA SER A 48 23.95 -13.26 -16.62
C SER A 48 22.56 -13.64 -16.11
N LEU A 49 21.96 -14.63 -16.78
CA LEU A 49 20.76 -15.30 -16.33
C LEU A 49 21.12 -16.50 -15.46
N ILE A 50 20.72 -16.45 -14.19
CA ILE A 50 20.71 -17.58 -13.25
C ILE A 50 19.36 -18.27 -13.37
N TYR A 51 19.39 -19.51 -13.83
CA TYR A 51 18.20 -20.34 -14.01
C TYR A 51 18.02 -21.33 -12.85
N VAL A 52 16.85 -21.27 -12.21
CA VAL A 52 16.45 -22.13 -11.09
C VAL A 52 15.30 -23.04 -11.57
N PRO A 53 15.58 -24.25 -12.06
CA PRO A 53 14.56 -25.13 -12.61
C PRO A 53 13.53 -25.53 -11.55
N GLN A 54 12.38 -26.04 -11.97
CA GLN A 54 11.40 -26.56 -11.03
C GLN A 54 12.01 -27.71 -10.20
N PRO A 55 12.03 -27.61 -8.86
CA PRO A 55 12.57 -28.64 -7.99
C PRO A 55 11.57 -29.80 -7.84
N PRO A 56 12.02 -31.00 -7.43
CA PRO A 56 11.14 -32.07 -6.99
C PRO A 56 10.22 -31.67 -5.82
N VAL A 57 10.73 -30.83 -4.90
CA VAL A 57 9.96 -30.33 -3.74
C VAL A 57 10.17 -28.83 -3.56
N ALA A 58 11.37 -28.41 -3.13
CA ALA A 58 11.77 -27.02 -2.93
C ALA A 58 13.29 -26.95 -2.74
N TYR A 59 13.92 -25.85 -3.16
CA TYR A 59 15.28 -25.53 -2.77
C TYR A 59 15.26 -24.96 -1.36
N LYS A 60 15.76 -25.74 -0.40
CA LYS A 60 15.89 -25.30 0.98
C LYS A 60 17.10 -24.38 1.09
N ILE A 61 16.92 -23.22 1.71
CA ILE A 61 18.01 -22.34 2.10
C ILE A 61 17.98 -22.06 3.60
N THR A 62 19.12 -21.77 4.20
CA THR A 62 19.26 -21.39 5.62
C THR A 62 19.89 -20.02 5.82
N LYS A 63 20.38 -19.38 4.74
CA LYS A 63 20.89 -18.00 4.72
C LYS A 63 20.31 -17.26 3.51
N PRO A 64 20.26 -15.91 3.55
CA PRO A 64 19.79 -15.14 2.41
C PRO A 64 20.66 -15.37 1.17
N LEU A 65 20.01 -15.44 0.01
CA LEU A 65 20.71 -15.32 -1.27
C LEU A 65 20.94 -13.83 -1.58
N VAL A 66 22.09 -13.49 -2.14
CA VAL A 66 22.42 -12.12 -2.53
C VAL A 66 22.48 -12.05 -4.05
N LEU A 67 21.57 -11.29 -4.66
CA LEU A 67 21.51 -11.08 -6.11
C LEU A 67 21.90 -9.64 -6.45
N ARG A 68 23.02 -9.49 -7.18
CA ARG A 68 23.52 -8.19 -7.65
C ARG A 68 23.65 -8.18 -9.16
N ASN A 69 23.13 -7.15 -9.83
CA ASN A 69 23.39 -6.90 -11.27
C ASN A 69 23.14 -8.12 -12.19
N ARG A 70 22.23 -9.03 -11.83
CA ARG A 70 22.03 -10.33 -12.49
C ARG A 70 20.54 -10.63 -12.58
N ARG A 71 20.18 -11.57 -13.46
CA ARG A 71 18.80 -12.02 -13.65
C ARG A 71 18.61 -13.37 -12.96
N LEU A 72 17.54 -13.54 -12.20
CA LEU A 72 17.13 -14.77 -11.55
C LEU A 72 15.78 -15.19 -12.13
N MET A 73 15.72 -16.36 -12.76
CA MET A 73 14.49 -16.87 -13.37
C MET A 73 14.25 -18.30 -12.91
N GLY A 74 13.04 -18.57 -12.42
CA GLY A 74 12.62 -19.93 -12.16
C GLY A 74 12.13 -20.65 -13.41
N GLY A 75 11.84 -21.95 -13.28
CA GLY A 75 11.16 -22.75 -14.31
C GLY A 75 9.64 -22.52 -14.38
N GLY A 76 9.07 -21.68 -13.51
CA GLY A 76 7.66 -21.32 -13.52
C GLY A 76 7.17 -20.77 -12.19
N MET A 77 6.34 -19.72 -12.25
CA MET A 77 5.83 -18.96 -11.09
C MET A 77 5.25 -19.81 -9.96
N LYS A 78 4.59 -20.94 -10.27
CA LYS A 78 3.98 -21.84 -9.27
C LYS A 78 4.80 -23.09 -8.96
N GLY A 79 5.85 -23.35 -9.75
CA GLY A 79 6.62 -24.59 -9.72
C GLY A 79 7.96 -24.46 -9.02
N THR A 80 8.72 -23.41 -9.31
CA THR A 80 10.05 -23.21 -8.72
C THR A 80 9.94 -22.61 -7.33
N LYS A 81 10.36 -23.34 -6.29
CA LYS A 81 10.28 -22.89 -4.89
C LYS A 81 11.66 -22.75 -4.27
N ILE A 82 11.98 -21.57 -3.74
CA ILE A 82 13.12 -21.35 -2.84
C ILE A 82 12.55 -20.98 -1.47
N LEU A 83 12.80 -21.83 -0.47
CA LEU A 83 12.21 -21.70 0.87
C LEU A 83 13.30 -21.51 1.93
N GLN A 84 13.19 -20.42 2.67
CA GLN A 84 14.02 -20.09 3.83
C GLN A 84 13.57 -20.89 5.06
N HIS A 85 14.50 -21.60 5.68
CA HIS A 85 14.27 -22.40 6.89
C HIS A 85 14.75 -21.72 8.18
N THR A 86 15.34 -20.52 8.07
CA THR A 86 15.69 -19.67 9.21
C THR A 86 14.72 -18.49 9.27
N PRO A 87 13.72 -18.47 10.19
CA PRO A 87 12.62 -17.49 10.17
C PRO A 87 13.03 -16.01 10.16
N ALA A 88 14.15 -15.67 10.80
CA ALA A 88 14.65 -14.29 10.85
C ALA A 88 15.56 -13.91 9.66
N ALA A 89 16.00 -14.87 8.85
CA ALA A 89 16.81 -14.60 7.67
C ALA A 89 15.91 -14.18 6.51
N ASP A 90 16.35 -13.22 5.71
CA ASP A 90 15.67 -12.88 4.46
C ASP A 90 15.81 -14.03 3.43
N VAL A 91 14.89 -14.14 2.47
CA VAL A 91 15.02 -15.14 1.39
C VAL A 91 16.03 -14.65 0.35
N LEU A 92 15.82 -13.42 -0.15
CA LEU A 92 16.64 -12.79 -1.18
C LEU A 92 16.97 -11.34 -0.81
N ILE A 93 18.24 -10.97 -0.91
CA ILE A 93 18.72 -9.58 -0.86
C ILE A 93 19.02 -9.15 -2.30
N ALA A 94 18.29 -8.16 -2.81
CA ALA A 94 18.33 -7.75 -4.22
C ALA A 94 18.87 -6.33 -4.37
N GLY A 95 19.79 -6.12 -5.32
CA GLY A 95 20.17 -4.78 -5.74
C GLY A 95 21.04 -4.69 -6.98
N GLY A 96 21.38 -3.45 -7.36
CA GLY A 96 21.87 -3.12 -8.68
C GLY A 96 20.77 -3.25 -9.74
N ARG A 97 21.16 -3.64 -10.96
CA ARG A 97 20.23 -3.86 -12.08
C ARG A 97 19.81 -5.32 -12.16
N ILE A 98 18.58 -5.64 -11.76
CA ILE A 98 18.13 -7.03 -11.58
C ILE A 98 16.89 -7.36 -12.40
N SER A 99 16.70 -8.65 -12.67
CA SER A 99 15.42 -9.20 -13.07
C SER A 99 15.12 -10.41 -12.20
N ILE A 100 13.94 -10.49 -11.60
CA ILE A 100 13.50 -11.65 -10.81
C ILE A 100 12.17 -12.11 -11.38
N SER A 101 12.08 -13.38 -11.82
CA SER A 101 10.85 -13.87 -12.43
C SER A 101 10.59 -15.37 -12.34
N ASP A 102 9.32 -15.75 -12.42
CA ASP A 102 8.86 -17.13 -12.60
C ASP A 102 9.26 -18.08 -11.47
N LEU A 103 9.19 -17.64 -10.22
CA LEU A 103 9.42 -18.48 -9.04
C LEU A 103 8.58 -18.07 -7.81
N ILE A 104 8.61 -18.94 -6.81
CA ILE A 104 8.13 -18.71 -5.46
C ILE A 104 9.34 -18.45 -4.56
N LEU A 105 9.31 -17.32 -3.83
CA LEU A 105 10.24 -17.01 -2.76
C LEU A 105 9.47 -16.94 -1.43
N GLY A 106 9.96 -17.58 -0.39
CA GLY A 106 9.26 -17.55 0.88
C GLY A 106 9.97 -18.25 2.00
N HIS A 107 9.29 -18.38 3.13
CA HIS A 107 9.74 -19.23 4.23
C HIS A 107 9.01 -20.57 4.19
N HIS A 108 9.64 -21.59 4.78
CA HIS A 108 9.00 -22.89 4.93
C HIS A 108 7.68 -22.79 5.71
N GLU A 109 7.68 -21.95 6.74
CA GLU A 109 6.55 -21.61 7.59
C GLU A 109 6.58 -20.12 7.90
N THR A 110 5.46 -19.55 8.33
CA THR A 110 5.38 -18.14 8.73
C THR A 110 6.41 -17.80 9.79
N PRO A 111 7.16 -16.71 9.61
CA PRO A 111 8.00 -16.15 10.66
C PRO A 111 7.15 -15.66 11.84
N VAL A 112 6.95 -16.52 12.85
CA VAL A 112 6.27 -16.16 14.10
C VAL A 112 7.24 -15.38 15.00
N GLY A 113 6.81 -14.23 15.52
CA GLY A 113 7.62 -13.39 16.41
C GLY A 113 8.76 -12.64 15.71
N VAL A 114 8.82 -12.68 14.38
CA VAL A 114 9.81 -11.96 13.57
C VAL A 114 9.18 -10.70 13.00
N SER A 115 9.83 -9.56 13.22
CA SER A 115 9.44 -8.25 12.68
C SER A 115 10.43 -7.74 11.64
N VAL A 116 9.96 -6.84 10.77
CA VAL A 116 10.83 -6.13 9.82
C VAL A 116 11.92 -5.37 10.60
N PRO A 117 13.18 -5.34 10.12
CA PRO A 117 13.65 -5.62 8.76
C PRO A 117 14.09 -7.07 8.48
N ASN A 118 13.63 -8.04 9.28
CA ASN A 118 14.02 -9.45 9.20
C ASN A 118 12.87 -10.32 8.62
N GLY A 119 13.21 -11.52 8.16
CA GLY A 119 12.24 -12.50 7.66
C GLY A 119 11.51 -12.05 6.39
N THR A 120 12.14 -11.23 5.56
CA THR A 120 11.51 -10.68 4.35
C THR A 120 11.68 -11.61 3.15
N GLY A 121 10.72 -11.57 2.23
CA GLY A 121 10.82 -12.32 0.96
C GLY A 121 11.92 -11.74 0.08
N ILE A 122 11.79 -10.47 -0.28
CA ILE A 122 12.82 -9.71 -0.99
C ILE A 122 13.17 -8.49 -0.15
N LYS A 123 14.41 -8.46 0.34
CA LYS A 123 15.01 -7.28 0.94
C LYS A 123 15.71 -6.48 -0.14
N VAL A 124 15.29 -5.24 -0.30
CA VAL A 124 15.91 -4.31 -1.23
C VAL A 124 17.18 -3.74 -0.59
N ASP A 125 18.28 -3.82 -1.32
CA ASP A 125 19.49 -3.02 -1.09
C ASP A 125 19.86 -2.37 -2.42
N ARG A 126 19.17 -1.27 -2.72
CA ARG A 126 19.40 -0.38 -3.86
C ARG A 126 19.16 -1.05 -5.22
N ILE A 127 17.93 -0.98 -5.70
CA ILE A 127 17.57 -1.44 -7.05
C ILE A 127 17.59 -0.24 -8.01
N MET A 128 18.28 -0.41 -9.14
CA MET A 128 18.52 0.64 -10.14
C MET A 128 17.57 0.56 -11.32
N ASP A 129 17.61 1.60 -12.15
CA ASP A 129 16.78 1.77 -13.34
C ASP A 129 16.83 0.56 -14.29
N GLY A 130 15.67 0.25 -14.89
CA GLY A 130 15.52 -0.88 -15.82
C GLY A 130 15.34 -2.24 -15.15
N SER A 131 15.28 -2.30 -13.82
CA SER A 131 15.05 -3.55 -13.10
C SER A 131 13.60 -4.04 -13.19
N THR A 132 13.41 -5.34 -13.03
CA THR A 132 12.10 -5.99 -13.07
C THR A 132 11.93 -7.01 -11.93
N ILE A 133 10.77 -7.02 -11.30
CA ILE A 133 10.32 -8.09 -10.41
C ILE A 133 8.93 -8.50 -10.89
N GLU A 134 8.81 -9.69 -11.46
CA GLU A 134 7.58 -10.07 -12.17
C GLU A 134 7.22 -11.54 -12.08
N ARG A 135 5.92 -11.88 -12.10
CA ARG A 135 5.45 -13.28 -12.15
C ARG A 135 6.05 -14.14 -11.04
N ILE A 136 5.93 -13.67 -9.79
CA ILE A 136 6.40 -14.40 -8.62
C ILE A 136 5.31 -14.56 -7.55
N GLU A 137 5.46 -15.56 -6.71
CA GLU A 137 4.71 -15.67 -5.46
C GLU A 137 5.63 -15.45 -4.26
N LEU A 138 5.17 -14.66 -3.29
CA LEU A 138 5.86 -14.36 -2.05
C LEU A 138 5.08 -14.97 -0.89
N LEU A 139 5.62 -16.05 -0.33
CA LEU A 139 4.94 -16.95 0.62
C LEU A 139 5.51 -16.80 2.03
N HIS A 140 4.66 -16.70 3.04
CA HIS A 140 5.04 -16.86 4.45
C HIS A 140 6.18 -15.91 4.85
N ASN A 141 6.02 -14.61 4.64
CA ASN A 141 7.07 -13.65 4.95
C ASN A 141 6.64 -12.72 6.07
N THR A 142 7.58 -12.15 6.80
CA THR A 142 7.26 -10.98 7.63
C THR A 142 6.74 -9.86 6.72
N CYS A 143 7.52 -9.51 5.69
CA CYS A 143 7.11 -8.63 4.61
C CYS A 143 7.49 -9.24 3.25
N GLY A 144 6.61 -9.16 2.25
CA GLY A 144 6.89 -9.70 0.93
C GLY A 144 8.08 -9.00 0.25
N ILE A 145 7.93 -7.71 -0.05
CA ILE A 145 9.02 -6.86 -0.55
C ILE A 145 9.25 -5.72 0.44
N TYR A 146 10.48 -5.62 0.94
CA TYR A 146 10.84 -4.66 1.97
C TYR A 146 11.99 -3.77 1.52
N CYS A 147 11.73 -2.47 1.46
CA CYS A 147 12.74 -1.44 1.32
C CYS A 147 12.60 -0.49 2.50
N ASN A 148 13.64 -0.39 3.32
CA ASN A 148 13.72 0.62 4.36
C ASN A 148 15.17 1.06 4.53
N GLU A 149 15.37 2.23 5.11
CA GLU A 149 16.68 2.76 5.44
C GLU A 149 17.22 2.15 6.74
N PRO A 150 18.52 1.86 6.83
CA PRO A 150 19.24 2.06 8.08
C PRO A 150 19.47 3.56 8.28
N VAL A 151 19.20 4.06 9.49
CA VAL A 151 19.26 5.49 9.91
C VAL A 151 20.69 6.11 9.80
N THR A 152 21.66 5.36 9.27
CA THR A 152 23.07 5.75 9.25
C THR A 152 23.72 5.40 7.91
N GLU A 153 23.80 6.41 7.04
CA GLU A 153 24.84 6.65 6.03
C GLU A 153 24.81 5.98 4.64
N THR A 154 23.78 5.20 4.26
CA THR A 154 23.57 4.88 2.82
C THR A 154 22.09 4.87 2.45
N ILE A 155 21.73 5.66 1.44
CA ILE A 155 20.34 5.76 0.97
C ILE A 155 19.95 4.45 0.26
N ASN A 156 18.92 3.78 0.78
CA ASN A 156 18.28 2.66 0.10
C ASN A 156 17.24 3.19 -0.90
N TYR A 157 17.15 2.56 -2.08
CA TYR A 157 16.31 3.08 -3.17
C TYR A 157 15.81 2.00 -4.12
N ILE A 158 14.75 2.36 -4.84
CA ILE A 158 14.23 1.65 -6.01
C ILE A 158 13.94 2.71 -7.07
N PHE A 159 14.71 2.71 -8.16
CA PHE A 159 14.54 3.66 -9.24
C PHE A 159 14.06 2.99 -10.51
N SER A 160 13.08 3.60 -11.18
CA SER A 160 12.60 3.23 -12.53
C SER A 160 12.46 1.72 -12.72
N THR A 161 11.81 1.07 -11.77
CA THR A 161 11.65 -0.38 -11.70
C THR A 161 10.20 -0.76 -12.00
N THR A 162 10.00 -1.85 -12.73
CA THR A 162 8.67 -2.45 -12.93
C THR A 162 8.48 -3.61 -11.96
N ILE A 163 7.44 -3.55 -11.14
CA ILE A 163 7.04 -4.61 -10.21
C ILE A 163 5.63 -5.06 -10.58
N LYS A 164 5.46 -6.28 -11.07
CA LYS A 164 4.15 -6.69 -11.61
C LYS A 164 3.82 -8.17 -11.50
N ASP A 165 2.53 -8.49 -11.58
CA ASP A 165 2.05 -9.87 -11.61
C ASP A 165 2.53 -10.68 -10.40
N ILE A 166 2.40 -10.11 -9.19
CA ILE A 166 2.87 -10.74 -7.95
C ILE A 166 1.69 -11.17 -7.10
N ARG A 167 1.82 -12.36 -6.49
CA ARG A 167 0.94 -12.83 -5.42
C ARG A 167 1.69 -12.83 -4.09
N PHE A 168 1.15 -12.15 -3.10
CA PHE A 168 1.69 -12.14 -1.74
C PHE A 168 0.76 -12.96 -0.86
N TYR A 169 1.26 -14.07 -0.35
CA TYR A 169 0.51 -15.00 0.49
C TYR A 169 1.07 -15.00 1.90
N ASN A 170 0.16 -14.72 2.83
CA ASN A 170 0.33 -14.89 4.25
C ASN A 170 1.58 -14.22 4.84
N PHE A 171 1.41 -12.95 5.20
CA PHE A 171 2.44 -12.12 5.79
C PHE A 171 1.97 -11.45 7.07
N ASN A 172 2.89 -11.08 7.96
CA ASN A 172 2.55 -10.52 9.28
C ASN A 172 2.77 -9.00 9.38
N HIS A 173 3.45 -8.37 8.42
CA HIS A 173 3.71 -6.93 8.40
C HIS A 173 3.07 -6.25 7.19
N ALA A 174 3.51 -6.57 5.98
CA ALA A 174 2.96 -6.02 4.73
C ALA A 174 3.21 -6.95 3.53
N ALA A 175 2.38 -6.85 2.49
CA ALA A 175 2.72 -7.44 1.20
C ALA A 175 3.96 -6.73 0.65
N MET A 176 3.95 -5.40 0.73
CA MET A 176 5.05 -4.55 0.34
C MET A 176 5.14 -3.33 1.26
N ASP A 177 6.34 -3.04 1.73
CA ASP A 177 6.66 -1.84 2.52
C ASP A 177 7.87 -1.16 1.87
N LEU A 178 7.60 -0.10 1.11
CA LEU A 178 8.61 0.68 0.41
C LEU A 178 8.77 2.04 1.10
N ARG A 179 9.88 2.20 1.81
CA ARG A 179 10.27 3.44 2.47
C ARG A 179 11.54 3.97 1.81
N GLY A 180 11.37 5.00 0.99
CA GLY A 180 12.48 5.74 0.41
C GLY A 180 13.01 6.81 1.37
N TYR A 181 14.28 7.18 1.19
CA TYR A 181 14.79 8.45 1.69
C TYR A 181 14.56 9.53 0.65
N ASN A 182 13.86 10.60 0.97
CA ASN A 182 13.82 11.82 0.16
C ASN A 182 13.58 11.57 -1.35
N GLY A 183 12.54 10.82 -1.71
CA GLY A 183 12.31 10.40 -3.11
C GLY A 183 13.08 9.16 -3.53
N GLY A 184 13.60 8.36 -2.57
CA GLY A 184 14.35 7.13 -2.83
C GLY A 184 13.59 6.04 -3.57
N ILE A 185 12.27 6.17 -3.72
CA ILE A 185 11.45 5.32 -4.59
C ILE A 185 10.87 6.20 -5.69
N THR A 186 11.44 6.18 -6.89
CA THR A 186 11.05 7.13 -7.96
C THR A 186 10.88 6.47 -9.32
N GLY A 187 9.84 6.87 -10.06
CA GLY A 187 9.58 6.42 -11.42
C GLY A 187 9.17 4.94 -11.53
N CYS A 188 8.73 4.34 -10.43
CA CYS A 188 8.37 2.92 -10.39
C CYS A 188 6.94 2.68 -10.90
N VAL A 189 6.77 1.55 -11.61
CA VAL A 189 5.49 1.08 -12.13
C VAL A 189 5.11 -0.20 -11.40
N LEU A 190 4.02 -0.15 -10.65
CA LEU A 190 3.42 -1.30 -9.96
C LEU A 190 2.20 -1.77 -10.74
N SER A 191 2.03 -3.07 -10.97
CA SER A 191 0.79 -3.54 -11.62
C SER A 191 0.38 -4.98 -11.29
N ASN A 192 -0.92 -5.23 -11.20
CA ASN A 192 -1.48 -6.56 -10.90
C ASN A 192 -0.83 -7.20 -9.65
N LEU A 193 -0.86 -6.48 -8.54
CA LEU A 193 -0.34 -6.95 -7.25
C LEU A 193 -1.50 -7.42 -6.38
N TYR A 194 -1.42 -8.64 -5.87
CA TYR A 194 -2.49 -9.27 -5.11
C TYR A 194 -1.98 -9.76 -3.76
N ALA A 195 -2.44 -9.13 -2.70
CA ALA A 195 -2.07 -9.43 -1.33
C ALA A 195 -3.20 -10.19 -0.64
N THR A 196 -2.89 -11.34 -0.04
CA THR A 196 -3.88 -12.10 0.72
C THR A 196 -3.32 -12.85 1.92
N ASN A 197 -4.11 -12.88 2.98
CA ASN A 197 -3.88 -13.59 4.24
C ASN A 197 -5.07 -14.52 4.55
N SER A 198 -5.51 -15.29 3.55
CA SER A 198 -6.71 -16.13 3.62
C SER A 198 -6.59 -17.34 4.55
N GLU A 199 -5.37 -17.72 4.94
CA GLU A 199 -5.17 -18.87 5.82
C GLU A 199 -5.58 -18.56 7.27
N SER A 200 -6.42 -19.42 7.86
CA SER A 200 -7.03 -19.20 9.18
C SER A 200 -6.03 -19.13 10.34
N THR A 201 -4.79 -19.58 10.12
CA THR A 201 -3.70 -19.57 11.10
C THR A 201 -3.03 -18.21 11.26
N TYR A 202 -3.37 -17.22 10.43
CA TYR A 202 -2.68 -15.92 10.44
C TYR A 202 -3.37 -14.89 11.33
N GLY A 203 -2.61 -14.37 12.31
CA GLY A 203 -3.05 -13.40 13.31
C GLY A 203 -3.27 -11.96 12.81
N GLY A 204 -3.07 -11.72 11.51
CA GLY A 204 -3.22 -10.41 10.85
C GLY A 204 -1.90 -9.80 10.38
N ALA A 205 -2.02 -8.71 9.61
CA ALA A 205 -0.90 -7.90 9.13
C ALA A 205 -1.05 -6.43 9.50
N THR A 206 0.06 -5.69 9.53
CA THR A 206 0.02 -4.25 9.79
C THR A 206 -0.57 -3.48 8.59
N TYR A 207 -0.15 -3.83 7.38
CA TYR A 207 -0.53 -3.13 6.14
C TYR A 207 -0.88 -4.13 5.04
N GLY A 208 -1.76 -3.77 4.12
CA GLY A 208 -1.75 -4.39 2.79
C GLY A 208 -0.51 -3.93 2.03
N PHE A 209 -0.45 -2.61 1.76
CA PHE A 209 0.68 -1.96 1.09
C PHE A 209 1.08 -0.67 1.83
N TYR A 210 2.38 -0.41 1.95
CA TYR A 210 2.92 0.79 2.56
C TYR A 210 3.92 1.45 1.62
N PHE A 211 3.71 2.73 1.33
CA PHE A 211 4.55 3.55 0.48
C PHE A 211 4.90 4.84 1.23
N SER A 212 6.19 5.12 1.40
CA SER A 212 6.63 6.39 1.94
C SER A 212 7.79 7.00 1.19
N SER A 213 7.80 8.33 1.10
CA SER A 213 8.81 9.12 0.39
C SER A 213 9.01 8.68 -1.06
N CYS A 214 7.91 8.27 -1.70
CA CYS A 214 7.90 7.84 -3.09
C CYS A 214 7.58 9.03 -4.00
N SER A 215 8.10 9.06 -5.23
CA SER A 215 7.75 10.09 -6.20
C SER A 215 7.52 9.56 -7.61
N GLU A 216 6.61 10.20 -8.36
CA GLU A 216 6.37 9.91 -9.77
C GLU A 216 6.03 8.43 -10.04
N MET A 217 5.18 7.86 -9.18
CA MET A 217 4.81 6.45 -9.23
C MET A 217 3.43 6.23 -9.83
N THR A 218 3.25 5.05 -10.43
CA THR A 218 1.93 4.54 -10.78
C THR A 218 1.73 3.13 -10.25
N ALA A 219 0.53 2.86 -9.73
CA ALA A 219 0.08 1.53 -9.37
C ALA A 219 -1.22 1.20 -10.09
N ASN A 220 -1.17 0.23 -10.99
CA ASN A 220 -2.31 -0.22 -11.79
C ASN A 220 -2.77 -1.58 -11.28
N GLN A 221 -3.83 -1.56 -10.48
CA GLN A 221 -4.43 -2.71 -9.81
C GLN A 221 -3.63 -3.23 -8.61
N LEU A 222 -4.08 -2.81 -7.43
CA LEU A 222 -3.65 -3.34 -6.14
C LEU A 222 -4.86 -4.02 -5.48
N ASN A 223 -4.70 -5.29 -5.12
CA ASN A 223 -5.72 -6.06 -4.43
C ASN A 223 -5.25 -6.36 -3.01
N VAL A 224 -6.10 -6.08 -2.01
CA VAL A 224 -5.90 -6.47 -0.61
C VAL A 224 -7.11 -7.31 -0.21
N GLU A 225 -6.90 -8.63 -0.12
CA GLU A 225 -8.01 -9.57 -0.02
C GLU A 225 -7.83 -10.59 1.09
N GLN A 226 -8.93 -10.98 1.74
CA GLN A 226 -9.03 -12.06 2.71
C GLN A 226 -8.02 -11.94 3.85
N GLY A 227 -8.47 -11.40 4.99
CA GLY A 227 -7.65 -11.39 6.21
C GLY A 227 -7.83 -10.13 7.06
N ARG A 228 -7.12 -10.11 8.19
CA ARG A 228 -7.10 -8.98 9.12
C ARG A 228 -5.91 -8.08 8.80
N TYR A 229 -6.17 -6.79 8.58
CA TYR A 229 -5.12 -5.79 8.36
C TYR A 229 -5.39 -4.55 9.21
N ASN A 230 -4.37 -3.99 9.87
CA ASN A 230 -4.57 -2.75 10.61
C ASN A 230 -4.91 -1.59 9.65
N MET A 231 -4.26 -1.56 8.48
CA MET A 231 -4.49 -0.59 7.40
C MET A 231 -4.46 -1.29 6.04
N GLY A 232 -5.21 -0.75 5.07
CA GLY A 232 -5.17 -1.21 3.69
C GLY A 232 -3.92 -0.73 2.96
N ILE A 233 -4.03 0.43 2.31
CA ILE A 233 -2.96 1.08 1.56
C ILE A 233 -2.57 2.37 2.27
N VAL A 234 -1.27 2.53 2.55
CA VAL A 234 -0.72 3.69 3.25
C VAL A 234 0.25 4.43 2.34
N VAL A 235 0.09 5.76 2.25
CA VAL A 235 0.87 6.67 1.43
C VAL A 235 1.33 7.83 2.29
N ILE A 236 2.64 7.94 2.55
CA ILE A 236 3.19 8.95 3.45
C ILE A 236 4.34 9.71 2.80
N SER A 237 4.27 11.04 2.81
CA SER A 237 5.27 11.92 2.20
C SER A 237 5.57 11.60 0.73
N CYS A 238 4.54 11.27 -0.07
CA CYS A 238 4.70 10.88 -1.47
C CYS A 238 4.32 12.00 -2.45
N ASP A 239 5.11 12.13 -3.52
CA ASP A 239 4.95 13.15 -4.56
C ASP A 239 4.37 12.54 -5.84
N ASN A 240 3.17 12.99 -6.25
CA ASN A 240 2.54 12.62 -7.52
C ASN A 240 2.41 11.10 -7.71
N PHE A 241 1.51 10.48 -6.94
CA PHE A 241 1.25 9.05 -7.00
C PHE A 241 -0.14 8.76 -7.59
N LEU A 242 -0.18 8.07 -8.73
CA LEU A 242 -1.39 7.61 -9.40
C LEU A 242 -1.69 6.14 -9.10
N MET A 243 -2.84 5.87 -8.49
CA MET A 243 -3.36 4.54 -8.20
C MET A 243 -4.66 4.29 -8.98
N ASN A 244 -4.73 3.18 -9.72
CA ASN A 244 -5.88 2.81 -10.53
C ASN A 244 -6.39 1.40 -10.17
N SER A 245 -7.72 1.20 -10.23
CA SER A 245 -8.38 -0.10 -10.10
C SER A 245 -8.05 -0.86 -8.81
N ILE A 246 -8.30 -0.25 -7.66
CA ILE A 246 -8.03 -0.83 -6.34
C ILE A 246 -9.17 -1.73 -5.90
N HIS A 247 -8.82 -2.89 -5.35
CA HIS A 247 -9.79 -3.88 -4.90
C HIS A 247 -9.53 -4.31 -3.46
N PHE A 248 -10.52 -4.13 -2.60
CA PHE A 248 -10.53 -4.66 -1.24
C PHE A 248 -11.65 -5.70 -1.13
N GLU A 249 -11.31 -6.92 -0.72
CA GLU A 249 -12.28 -8.02 -0.66
C GLU A 249 -12.08 -8.89 0.58
N GLY A 250 -13.13 -9.18 1.35
CA GLY A 250 -13.00 -10.10 2.50
C GLY A 250 -12.00 -9.61 3.57
N TYR A 251 -11.73 -8.30 3.57
CA TYR A 251 -10.81 -7.64 4.46
C TYR A 251 -11.54 -7.23 5.76
N THR A 252 -10.93 -7.51 6.92
CA THR A 252 -11.34 -6.99 8.23
C THR A 252 -10.33 -5.97 8.76
N PRO A 253 -10.65 -4.66 8.77
CA PRO A 253 -9.79 -3.64 9.38
C PRO A 253 -9.70 -3.81 10.91
N ALA A 254 -8.48 -3.74 11.45
CA ALA A 254 -8.20 -4.10 12.84
C ALA A 254 -7.69 -2.94 13.73
N GLN A 255 -7.68 -1.69 13.25
CA GLN A 255 -7.22 -0.54 14.04
C GLN A 255 -8.16 0.67 13.92
N THR A 256 -8.41 1.34 15.04
CA THR A 256 -9.19 2.60 15.11
C THR A 256 -8.41 3.78 14.50
N GLU A 257 -9.11 4.71 13.84
CA GLU A 257 -8.55 5.92 13.23
C GLU A 257 -7.50 5.67 12.11
N LYS A 258 -7.48 4.46 11.55
CA LYS A 258 -6.67 4.06 10.38
C LYS A 258 -7.51 3.25 9.40
N ALA A 259 -7.35 3.55 8.12
CA ALA A 259 -8.38 3.38 7.10
C ALA A 259 -7.97 2.40 5.98
N PHE A 260 -8.89 2.15 5.05
CA PHE A 260 -8.58 1.43 3.79
C PHE A 260 -7.50 2.18 3.01
N PHE A 261 -7.57 3.51 3.01
CA PHE A 261 -6.51 4.39 2.55
C PHE A 261 -6.07 5.32 3.66
N VAL A 262 -4.76 5.44 3.87
CA VAL A 262 -4.18 6.48 4.72
C VAL A 262 -3.25 7.31 3.85
N VAL A 263 -3.48 8.62 3.78
CA VAL A 263 -2.66 9.55 3.03
C VAL A 263 -2.21 10.69 3.95
N ASP A 264 -0.92 10.80 4.23
CA ASP A 264 -0.39 11.77 5.20
C ASP A 264 1.03 12.24 4.83
N GLY A 265 1.62 13.15 5.59
CA GLY A 265 2.97 13.68 5.45
C GLY A 265 2.95 15.13 4.96
N ILE A 266 3.85 15.95 5.51
CA ILE A 266 4.08 17.36 5.10
C ILE A 266 4.64 17.50 3.68
N HIS A 267 5.15 16.40 3.13
CA HIS A 267 5.68 16.34 1.76
C HIS A 267 4.76 15.55 0.83
N THR A 268 3.59 15.10 1.27
CA THR A 268 2.65 14.48 0.33
C THR A 268 1.97 15.59 -0.46
N LYS A 269 2.22 15.62 -1.77
CA LYS A 269 1.61 16.60 -2.66
C LYS A 269 0.31 16.06 -3.24
N VAL A 270 0.38 15.44 -4.42
CA VAL A 270 -0.81 14.98 -5.15
C VAL A 270 -0.89 13.46 -5.14
N VAL A 271 -2.04 12.94 -4.71
CA VAL A 271 -2.38 11.51 -4.79
C VAL A 271 -3.69 11.34 -5.55
N GLN A 272 -3.68 10.51 -6.58
CA GLN A 272 -4.87 10.21 -7.40
C GLN A 272 -5.24 8.75 -7.23
N ILE A 273 -6.50 8.48 -6.88
CA ILE A 273 -7.05 7.15 -6.67
C ILE A 273 -8.28 7.02 -7.58
N ASN A 274 -8.18 6.17 -8.61
CA ASN A 274 -9.25 6.02 -9.60
C ASN A 274 -9.76 4.59 -9.63
N GLY A 275 -11.07 4.41 -9.42
CA GLY A 275 -11.73 3.12 -9.41
C GLY A 275 -11.34 2.31 -8.19
N VAL A 276 -12.20 2.32 -7.18
CA VAL A 276 -12.04 1.52 -5.96
C VAL A 276 -13.28 0.66 -5.78
N THR A 277 -13.09 -0.63 -5.52
CA THR A 277 -14.15 -1.51 -5.02
C THR A 277 -13.81 -1.96 -3.61
N ILE A 278 -14.75 -1.81 -2.69
CA ILE A 278 -14.69 -2.39 -1.34
C ILE A 278 -15.85 -3.37 -1.26
N GLN A 279 -15.57 -4.66 -1.15
CA GLN A 279 -16.62 -5.67 -1.12
C GLN A 279 -16.39 -6.76 -0.09
N THR A 280 -17.47 -7.33 0.42
CA THR A 280 -17.44 -8.46 1.36
C THR A 280 -16.53 -8.27 2.58
N CYS A 281 -16.18 -7.02 2.91
CA CYS A 281 -15.37 -6.66 4.06
C CYS A 281 -16.22 -6.65 5.32
N ILE A 282 -15.57 -6.83 6.47
CA ILE A 282 -16.21 -6.88 7.78
C ILE A 282 -15.70 -5.72 8.63
N PHE A 283 -16.63 -4.89 9.10
CA PHE A 283 -16.39 -3.77 10.00
C PHE A 283 -16.90 -4.14 11.39
N ASP A 284 -15.98 -4.47 12.31
CA ASP A 284 -16.30 -5.06 13.61
C ASP A 284 -16.01 -4.10 14.77
N GLY A 285 -17.07 -3.70 15.48
CA GLY A 285 -16.99 -2.77 16.60
C GLY A 285 -16.12 -3.24 17.77
N ASP A 286 -15.90 -4.55 17.90
CA ASP A 286 -15.01 -5.12 18.93
C ASP A 286 -13.52 -4.95 18.56
N LEU A 287 -13.20 -4.83 17.27
CA LEU A 287 -11.85 -4.57 16.78
C LEU A 287 -11.55 -3.06 16.73
N ALA A 288 -12.50 -2.27 16.20
CA ALA A 288 -12.44 -0.83 16.26
C ALA A 288 -13.85 -0.20 16.22
N SER A 289 -14.07 0.81 17.05
CA SER A 289 -15.36 1.49 17.15
C SER A 289 -15.65 2.44 15.97
N ASN A 290 -14.62 2.87 15.25
CA ASN A 290 -14.70 3.88 14.20
C ASN A 290 -13.71 3.59 13.06
N TYR A 291 -14.24 3.47 11.85
CA TYR A 291 -13.50 3.16 10.62
C TYR A 291 -13.58 4.30 9.61
N GLY A 292 -12.52 4.49 8.84
CA GLY A 292 -12.50 5.38 7.67
C GLY A 292 -12.27 4.60 6.38
N ILE A 293 -12.93 5.01 5.29
CA ILE A 293 -12.54 4.57 3.94
C ILE A 293 -11.23 5.28 3.55
N LEU A 294 -11.15 6.60 3.73
CA LEU A 294 -9.94 7.38 3.50
C LEU A 294 -9.63 8.25 4.73
N ASN A 295 -8.43 8.13 5.27
CA ASN A 295 -7.89 9.03 6.29
C ASN A 295 -6.85 9.97 5.65
N ILE A 296 -6.93 11.26 5.96
CA ILE A 296 -5.95 12.27 5.55
C ILE A 296 -5.29 12.99 6.73
N GLY A 297 -3.99 13.23 6.62
CA GLY A 297 -3.24 14.05 7.58
C GLY A 297 -2.80 15.41 7.02
N GLN A 298 -1.54 15.79 7.24
CA GLN A 298 -1.18 17.21 7.36
C GLN A 298 -1.27 18.05 6.07
N SER A 299 -0.89 17.55 4.90
CA SER A 299 -0.82 18.38 3.67
C SER A 299 -1.30 17.79 2.33
N PRO A 300 -1.84 16.55 2.23
CA PRO A 300 -2.04 15.90 0.92
C PRO A 300 -3.23 16.47 0.14
N GLU A 301 -3.07 16.68 -1.18
CA GLU A 301 -4.16 16.85 -2.14
C GLU A 301 -4.53 15.48 -2.75
N VAL A 302 -5.65 14.92 -2.30
CA VAL A 302 -6.15 13.61 -2.71
C VAL A 302 -7.33 13.76 -3.67
N PHE A 303 -7.24 13.13 -4.83
CA PHE A 303 -8.36 12.94 -5.75
C PHE A 303 -8.82 11.49 -5.69
N MET A 304 -10.08 11.25 -5.38
CA MET A 304 -10.66 9.91 -5.36
C MET A 304 -11.85 9.84 -6.33
N ASN A 305 -11.67 9.19 -7.47
CA ASN A 305 -12.67 9.13 -8.54
C ASN A 305 -13.19 7.70 -8.70
N GLY A 306 -14.47 7.49 -8.47
CA GLY A 306 -15.10 6.18 -8.58
C GLY A 306 -14.81 5.30 -7.37
N LEU A 307 -15.79 5.18 -6.47
CA LEU A 307 -15.79 4.22 -5.37
C LEU A 307 -17.08 3.42 -5.46
N VAL A 308 -17.02 2.11 -5.33
CA VAL A 308 -18.19 1.26 -5.13
C VAL A 308 -18.02 0.44 -3.85
N THR A 309 -19.03 0.46 -2.98
CA THR A 309 -19.14 -0.50 -1.87
C THR A 309 -20.29 -1.47 -2.15
N ARG A 310 -20.10 -2.76 -1.88
CA ARG A 310 -21.16 -3.77 -1.96
C ARG A 310 -20.90 -4.94 -1.02
N ASP A 311 -21.96 -5.57 -0.55
CA ASP A 311 -21.90 -6.83 0.22
C ASP A 311 -21.03 -6.77 1.48
N ASN A 312 -20.72 -5.57 1.98
CA ASN A 312 -19.95 -5.40 3.22
C ASN A 312 -20.85 -5.55 4.45
N ILE A 313 -20.27 -5.99 5.56
CA ILE A 313 -20.98 -6.30 6.80
C ILE A 313 -20.48 -5.38 7.92
N ARG A 314 -21.43 -4.79 8.66
CA ARG A 314 -21.18 -4.05 9.90
C ARG A 314 -21.63 -4.90 11.09
N THR A 315 -20.76 -5.11 12.06
CA THR A 315 -21.05 -5.83 13.30
C THR A 315 -20.71 -4.97 14.52
N ASN A 316 -21.26 -5.34 15.69
CA ASN A 316 -20.91 -4.77 17.00
C ASN A 316 -20.96 -3.23 17.10
N GLY A 317 -21.85 -2.59 16.34
CA GLY A 317 -22.06 -1.14 16.40
C GLY A 317 -21.00 -0.28 15.69
N ALA A 318 -20.02 -0.88 15.00
CA ALA A 318 -18.93 -0.18 14.30
C ALA A 318 -19.39 1.02 13.45
N THR A 319 -18.83 2.21 13.66
CA THR A 319 -19.12 3.37 12.79
C THR A 319 -18.23 3.33 11.55
N VAL A 320 -18.78 3.50 10.34
CA VAL A 320 -18.02 3.53 9.08
C VAL A 320 -18.15 4.88 8.39
N ARG A 321 -17.06 5.66 8.39
CA ARG A 321 -16.97 6.99 7.81
C ARG A 321 -16.38 6.93 6.42
N ARG A 322 -16.88 7.77 5.52
CA ARG A 322 -16.30 7.94 4.18
C ARG A 322 -14.90 8.54 4.24
N PHE A 323 -14.75 9.56 5.08
CA PHE A 323 -13.49 10.27 5.23
C PHE A 323 -13.25 10.55 6.71
N ILE A 324 -11.99 10.54 7.13
CA ILE A 324 -11.52 10.96 8.45
C ILE A 324 -10.31 11.88 8.21
N GLY A 325 -10.19 12.94 9.00
CA GLY A 325 -9.04 13.84 8.93
C GLY A 325 -8.38 14.00 10.30
N GLU A 326 -7.07 14.26 10.34
CA GLU A 326 -6.35 14.54 11.58
C GLU A 326 -6.58 15.97 12.10
N SER A 327 -6.28 16.23 13.37
CA SER A 327 -6.44 17.56 13.99
C SER A 327 -5.38 18.59 13.55
N SER A 328 -4.37 18.16 12.78
CA SER A 328 -3.17 18.92 12.39
C SER A 328 -3.12 19.26 10.89
N VAL A 329 -4.23 19.14 10.16
CA VAL A 329 -4.29 19.48 8.72
C VAL A 329 -3.88 20.94 8.49
N SER A 330 -2.84 21.14 7.69
CA SER A 330 -2.24 22.43 7.32
C SER A 330 -2.91 23.04 6.08
N LYS A 331 -2.64 24.32 5.81
CA LYS A 331 -3.12 25.02 4.59
C LYS A 331 -2.52 24.33 3.36
N GLY A 332 -3.32 23.51 2.66
CA GLY A 332 -2.93 22.86 1.41
C GLY A 332 -3.47 21.44 1.20
N ALA A 333 -3.83 20.71 2.26
CA ALA A 333 -4.44 19.39 2.08
C ALA A 333 -5.80 19.51 1.37
N ALA A 334 -6.31 18.50 0.69
CA ALA A 334 -7.66 18.52 0.15
C ALA A 334 -8.10 17.10 -0.19
N ILE A 335 -9.42 16.86 -0.18
CA ILE A 335 -10.02 15.68 -0.78
C ILE A 335 -10.95 16.14 -1.89
N ARG A 336 -10.79 15.61 -3.10
CA ARG A 336 -11.72 15.77 -4.21
C ARG A 336 -12.27 14.40 -4.56
N ALA A 337 -13.44 14.07 -4.03
CA ALA A 337 -14.07 12.77 -4.22
C ALA A 337 -15.24 12.87 -5.21
N ARG A 338 -15.33 11.98 -6.21
CA ARG A 338 -16.43 11.96 -7.18
C ARG A 338 -16.84 10.53 -7.55
N GLY A 339 -18.10 10.31 -7.91
CA GLY A 339 -18.56 9.00 -8.40
C GLY A 339 -18.61 7.91 -7.32
N PHE A 340 -18.95 8.29 -6.08
CA PHE A 340 -19.07 7.33 -4.98
C PHE A 340 -20.45 6.68 -5.04
N LYS A 341 -20.49 5.35 -5.05
CA LYS A 341 -21.70 4.53 -5.05
C LYS A 341 -21.63 3.56 -3.88
N ILE A 342 -22.24 3.95 -2.77
CA ILE A 342 -22.36 3.09 -1.59
C ILE A 342 -23.65 2.30 -1.75
N ILE A 343 -23.54 1.02 -2.13
CA ILE A 343 -24.70 0.17 -2.43
C ILE A 343 -25.18 -0.57 -1.19
N ASP A 344 -24.26 -0.92 -0.30
CA ASP A 344 -24.57 -1.51 0.99
C ASP A 344 -24.94 -0.45 2.04
N SER A 345 -25.54 -0.92 3.14
CA SER A 345 -26.01 -0.05 4.23
C SER A 345 -24.94 0.19 5.30
N ILE A 346 -23.65 0.12 4.98
CA ILE A 346 -22.58 0.23 6.00
C ILE A 346 -22.36 1.67 6.47
N VAL A 347 -22.71 2.67 5.64
CA VAL A 347 -22.61 4.11 5.97
C VAL A 347 -24.00 4.70 6.17
N ASN A 348 -24.32 5.13 7.39
CA ASN A 348 -25.56 5.84 7.69
C ASN A 348 -25.43 7.36 7.47
N TYR A 349 -26.56 8.08 7.43
CA TYR A 349 -26.58 9.55 7.29
C TYR A 349 -25.79 10.28 8.39
N GLY A 350 -25.78 9.75 9.62
CA GLY A 350 -24.98 10.30 10.73
C GLY A 350 -23.47 10.08 10.59
N ASP A 351 -23.07 9.08 9.80
CA ASP A 351 -21.67 8.69 9.59
C ASP A 351 -20.97 9.60 8.55
N LEU A 352 -21.71 10.59 8.02
CA LEU A 352 -21.23 11.65 7.12
C LEU A 352 -20.49 12.78 7.86
N ASN A 353 -20.64 12.86 9.19
CA ASN A 353 -20.13 13.97 9.98
C ASN A 353 -18.72 13.67 10.52
N ILE A 354 -17.74 14.38 9.96
CA ILE A 354 -16.42 14.58 10.56
C ILE A 354 -16.51 15.86 11.40
N ASP A 355 -16.73 15.72 12.70
CA ASP A 355 -16.33 16.74 13.69
C ASP A 355 -14.85 16.39 14.01
N LYS A 356 -13.80 17.25 13.99
CA LYS A 356 -13.65 18.68 14.28
C LYS A 356 -12.36 19.28 13.65
N SER A 357 -12.45 20.53 13.17
CA SER A 357 -11.44 21.61 13.25
C SER A 357 -10.15 21.67 12.40
N ALA A 358 -9.93 20.88 11.34
CA ALA A 358 -8.85 21.20 10.40
C ALA A 358 -9.31 21.00 8.94
N LEU A 359 -9.55 22.13 8.29
CA LEU A 359 -9.67 22.23 6.84
C LEU A 359 -8.33 21.85 6.18
N PRO A 360 -8.33 21.38 4.92
CA PRO A 360 -9.45 21.49 3.96
C PRO A 360 -10.30 20.23 3.80
N VAL A 361 -11.61 20.47 3.65
CA VAL A 361 -12.60 19.43 3.32
C VAL A 361 -13.47 19.95 2.18
N LEU A 362 -12.98 19.92 0.93
CA LEU A 362 -13.89 20.01 -0.22
C LEU A 362 -14.77 18.74 -0.21
N ARG A 363 -16.09 18.92 -0.12
CA ARG A 363 -17.08 17.83 -0.28
C ARG A 363 -17.88 18.09 -1.54
N GLU A 364 -17.32 17.73 -2.69
CA GLU A 364 -18.15 17.43 -3.85
C GLU A 364 -18.62 15.98 -3.70
N TYR A 365 -19.92 15.74 -3.76
CA TYR A 365 -20.47 14.39 -3.78
C TYR A 365 -21.59 14.36 -4.80
N ASN A 366 -21.38 13.65 -5.91
CA ASN A 366 -22.39 13.35 -6.94
C ASN A 366 -23.37 14.53 -7.16
N ASP A 367 -22.84 15.64 -7.66
CA ASP A 367 -23.54 16.89 -8.01
C ASP A 367 -24.12 17.72 -6.85
N SER A 368 -23.99 17.27 -5.60
CA SER A 368 -24.35 18.03 -4.39
C SER A 368 -23.12 18.66 -3.74
N ARG A 369 -23.14 19.99 -3.57
CA ARG A 369 -22.08 20.78 -2.90
C ARG A 369 -22.46 21.02 -1.45
N TYR A 370 -21.76 20.38 -0.52
CA TYR A 370 -21.99 20.56 0.93
C TYR A 370 -20.97 21.50 1.57
N TYR A 371 -19.82 21.68 0.93
CA TYR A 371 -18.79 22.64 1.28
C TYR A 371 -18.01 23.08 0.04
N TRP A 372 -17.68 24.37 -0.09
CA TRP A 372 -16.77 24.90 -1.10
C TRP A 372 -16.07 26.18 -0.61
N GLU A 373 -14.97 26.57 -1.25
CA GLU A 373 -14.28 27.84 -0.96
C GLU A 373 -14.34 28.80 -2.15
N ILE A 374 -14.54 30.09 -1.85
CA ILE A 374 -14.40 31.20 -2.80
C ILE A 374 -13.53 32.26 -2.11
N ASN A 375 -12.39 32.62 -2.71
CA ASN A 375 -11.47 33.64 -2.16
C ASN A 375 -11.14 33.41 -0.66
N GLU A 376 -10.76 32.18 -0.31
CA GLU A 376 -10.43 31.76 1.08
C GLU A 376 -11.59 31.84 2.08
N LYS A 377 -12.85 31.90 1.61
CA LYS A 377 -14.06 31.87 2.46
C LYS A 377 -14.77 30.54 2.34
N LYS A 378 -15.05 29.93 3.49
CA LYS A 378 -15.78 28.67 3.60
C LYS A 378 -17.24 28.90 3.27
N ASN A 379 -17.82 28.05 2.44
CA ASN A 379 -19.26 27.98 2.21
C ASN A 379 -19.70 26.56 2.50
N LEU A 380 -20.78 26.37 3.24
CA LEU A 380 -21.35 25.07 3.56
C LEU A 380 -22.87 25.11 3.59
N THR A 381 -23.52 23.96 3.71
CA THR A 381 -24.97 23.86 3.89
C THR A 381 -25.32 23.32 5.28
N GLY A 382 -26.39 23.81 5.92
CA GLY A 382 -26.85 23.31 7.21
C GLY A 382 -28.22 23.85 7.61
N THR A 383 -28.79 23.36 8.71
CA THR A 383 -30.09 23.81 9.24
C THR A 383 -29.97 24.92 10.28
N ALA A 384 -28.75 25.29 10.68
CA ALA A 384 -28.45 26.32 11.67
C ALA A 384 -27.01 26.84 11.52
N ALA A 385 -26.71 27.98 12.17
CA ALA A 385 -25.33 28.47 12.31
C ALA A 385 -24.45 27.47 13.13
N PRO A 386 -23.15 27.35 12.82
CA PRO A 386 -22.22 26.48 13.55
C PRO A 386 -22.07 26.87 15.02
N VAL A 387 -22.02 25.85 15.88
CA VAL A 387 -21.76 25.99 17.34
C VAL A 387 -20.37 25.50 17.76
N ARG A 388 -19.59 24.94 16.82
CA ARG A 388 -18.22 24.43 17.00
C ARG A 388 -17.38 24.67 15.74
N GLY A 389 -16.05 24.45 15.82
CA GLY A 389 -15.10 24.59 14.71
C GLY A 389 -14.48 25.99 14.63
N ASN A 390 -13.38 26.17 13.90
CA ASN A 390 -12.73 27.48 13.71
C ASN A 390 -13.21 28.15 12.41
N TRP A 391 -13.63 29.42 12.50
CA TRP A 391 -14.30 30.13 11.40
C TRP A 391 -13.72 31.52 11.22
N GLY A 392 -13.56 31.93 9.96
CA GLY A 392 -13.12 33.26 9.56
C GLY A 392 -14.30 34.17 9.20
N VAL A 393 -14.08 35.48 9.25
CA VAL A 393 -15.05 36.47 8.77
C VAL A 393 -15.35 36.20 7.30
N GLY A 394 -16.64 36.12 6.94
CA GLY A 394 -17.12 35.83 5.59
C GLY A 394 -17.42 34.35 5.31
N ASP A 395 -17.12 33.44 6.24
CA ASP A 395 -17.58 32.06 6.12
C ASP A 395 -19.11 32.00 6.17
N THR A 396 -19.73 31.14 5.35
CA THR A 396 -21.16 31.15 5.06
C THR A 396 -21.79 29.76 5.20
N VAL A 397 -22.96 29.67 5.83
CA VAL A 397 -23.81 28.48 5.89
C VAL A 397 -25.12 28.76 5.17
N TRP A 398 -25.41 28.02 4.11
CA TRP A 398 -26.65 28.06 3.36
C TRP A 398 -27.70 27.16 4.01
N ASN A 399 -28.88 27.71 4.30
CA ASN A 399 -29.95 27.01 4.99
C ASN A 399 -30.54 25.90 4.10
N THR A 400 -30.53 24.65 4.58
CA THR A 400 -31.11 23.49 3.87
C THR A 400 -32.60 23.30 4.10
N ASN A 401 -33.20 24.05 5.02
CA ASN A 401 -34.65 24.07 5.25
C ASN A 401 -35.17 25.52 5.26
N PRO A 402 -35.10 26.24 4.12
CA PRO A 402 -35.61 27.60 4.02
C PRO A 402 -37.14 27.60 4.13
N VAL A 403 -37.69 28.53 4.91
CA VAL A 403 -39.15 28.72 5.09
C VAL A 403 -39.51 30.19 4.91
N ALA A 404 -40.77 30.48 4.58
CA ALA A 404 -41.29 31.85 4.51
C ALA A 404 -41.09 32.56 5.86
N GLY A 405 -40.62 33.81 5.83
CA GLY A 405 -40.19 34.56 7.02
C GLY A 405 -38.84 34.11 7.62
N GLY A 406 -38.23 33.05 7.08
CA GLY A 406 -36.91 32.55 7.49
C GLY A 406 -35.76 33.23 6.75
N TYR A 407 -34.58 32.61 6.78
CA TYR A 407 -33.37 33.13 6.15
C TYR A 407 -32.74 32.11 5.20
N LEU A 408 -32.12 32.61 4.14
CA LEU A 408 -31.33 31.82 3.20
C LEU A 408 -30.07 31.23 3.83
N GLY A 409 -29.56 31.80 4.92
CA GLY A 409 -28.38 31.27 5.60
C GLY A 409 -27.83 32.14 6.72
N TRP A 410 -26.60 31.83 7.13
CA TRP A 410 -25.82 32.55 8.14
C TRP A 410 -24.43 32.88 7.63
N VAL A 411 -23.90 34.05 7.97
CA VAL A 411 -22.54 34.50 7.65
C VAL A 411 -21.78 34.84 8.94
N CYS A 412 -20.52 34.42 9.02
CA CYS A 412 -19.63 34.72 10.13
C CYS A 412 -19.15 36.18 10.03
N THR A 413 -19.50 37.02 11.01
CA THR A 413 -19.13 38.43 11.06
C THR A 413 -17.94 38.72 11.98
N ALA A 414 -17.55 37.77 12.83
CA ALA A 414 -16.33 37.84 13.63
C ALA A 414 -15.71 36.44 13.75
N ALA A 415 -14.42 36.33 13.44
CA ALA A 415 -13.71 35.05 13.47
C ALA A 415 -13.67 34.43 14.89
N GLY A 416 -13.61 33.10 14.98
CA GLY A 416 -13.43 32.40 16.26
C GLY A 416 -13.87 30.94 16.25
N THR A 417 -14.01 30.37 17.45
CA THR A 417 -14.42 28.97 17.69
C THR A 417 -15.72 28.94 18.51
N PRO A 418 -16.92 29.12 17.91
CA PRO A 418 -17.25 29.02 16.49
C PRO A 418 -17.32 30.34 15.69
N GLY A 419 -16.91 31.47 16.25
CA GLY A 419 -17.11 32.79 15.64
C GLY A 419 -18.52 33.33 15.87
N THR A 420 -18.77 34.56 15.42
CA THR A 420 -20.07 35.24 15.58
C THR A 420 -20.83 35.19 14.27
N TRP A 421 -22.06 34.67 14.30
CA TRP A 421 -22.86 34.44 13.10
C TRP A 421 -24.07 35.37 13.02
N LYS A 422 -24.38 35.85 11.82
CA LYS A 422 -25.58 36.63 11.51
C LYS A 422 -26.36 35.98 10.39
N ALA A 423 -27.68 35.92 10.52
CA ALA A 423 -28.54 35.43 9.45
C ALA A 423 -28.55 36.43 8.28
N PHE A 424 -28.66 35.94 7.05
CA PHE A 424 -28.75 36.76 5.84
C PHE A 424 -29.79 36.20 4.86
N GLY A 425 -30.24 37.05 3.93
CA GLY A 425 -31.21 36.68 2.91
C GLY A 425 -32.57 36.33 3.51
N LEU A 426 -33.20 37.31 4.18
CA LEU A 426 -34.57 37.16 4.68
C LEU A 426 -35.51 36.73 3.53
N ILE A 427 -36.28 35.68 3.75
CA ILE A 427 -37.26 35.15 2.80
C ILE A 427 -38.58 35.83 3.13
N ALA A 428 -39.07 36.67 2.22
CA ALA A 428 -40.34 37.36 2.41
C ALA A 428 -41.47 36.36 2.70
N THR A 429 -42.39 36.76 3.57
CA THR A 429 -43.55 35.96 4.01
C THR A 429 -44.59 35.81 2.92
#